data_AF-A0A8S4EEH7-F1
#
_entry.id   AF-A0A8S4EEH7-F1
#
_cell.length_a   1.000
_cell.length_b   1.000
_cell.length_c   1.000
_cell.angle_alpha   90.00
_cell.angle_beta   90.00
_cell.angle_gamma   90.00
#
_symmetry.space_group_name_H-M   'P 1'
#
loop_
_entity.id
_entity.type
_entity.pdbx_description
1 polymer ?
#
loop_
_entity_poly.entity_id
_entity_poly.type
_entity_poly.pdbx_seq_one_letter_code
_entity_poly.pdbx_strand_id
1 'polypeptide(L)'
;MLSKISLVISNNDKEITTITKETSTAPVELVDSLQEFQKLANDALTDLIQQSGDSVEPLTIEDVEDSDSEEADAEDVQTPKKRRK
;
A
#
# COMPACT_ATOMS: atom_id res chain seq x y z
N MET A 1 -13.74 -23.68 -5.57
CA MET A 1 -14.60 -23.25 -4.43
C MET A 1 -14.60 -21.74 -4.43
N LEU A 2 -15.77 -21.10 -4.40
CA LEU A 2 -15.86 -19.65 -4.29
C LEU A 2 -15.46 -19.24 -2.86
N SER A 3 -14.55 -18.29 -2.76
CA SER A 3 -14.10 -17.69 -1.50
C SER A 3 -14.48 -16.21 -1.48
N LYS A 4 -14.36 -15.54 -0.34
CA LYS A 4 -14.72 -14.12 -0.19
C LYS A 4 -13.56 -13.37 0.44
N ILE A 5 -13.26 -12.19 -0.11
CA ILE A 5 -12.34 -11.22 0.49
C ILE A 5 -13.15 -10.01 0.97
N SER A 6 -12.75 -9.48 2.13
CA SER A 6 -13.40 -8.33 2.77
C SER A 6 -12.37 -7.37 3.36
N LEU A 7 -12.57 -6.08 3.16
CA LEU A 7 -11.81 -4.99 3.75
C LEU A 7 -12.77 -4.16 4.59
N VAL A 8 -12.49 -4.03 5.87
CA VAL A 8 -13.27 -3.22 6.82
C VAL A 8 -12.46 -1.96 7.11
N ILE A 9 -13.05 -0.80 6.82
CA ILE A 9 -12.48 0.51 7.11
C ILE A 9 -13.18 1.04 8.36
N SER A 10 -12.41 1.38 9.38
CA SER A 10 -12.93 1.89 10.66
C SER A 10 -12.13 3.10 11.14
N ASN A 11 -12.77 3.96 11.92
CA ASN A 11 -12.15 5.09 12.60
C ASN A 11 -12.67 5.13 14.04
N ASN A 12 -11.75 5.14 15.02
CA ASN A 12 -12.07 5.11 16.46
C ASN A 12 -13.08 4.00 16.81
N ASP A 13 -12.80 2.77 16.39
CA ASP A 13 -13.64 1.57 16.61
C ASP A 13 -15.05 1.64 16.00
N LYS A 14 -15.35 2.66 15.18
CA LYS A 14 -16.57 2.73 14.39
C LYS A 14 -16.29 2.29 12.97
N GLU A 15 -17.00 1.26 12.52
CA GLU A 15 -17.01 0.85 11.14
C GLU A 15 -17.57 1.98 10.26
N ILE A 16 -16.78 2.40 9.29
CA ILE A 16 -17.17 3.41 8.29
C ILE A 16 -17.78 2.69 7.10
N THR A 17 -17.00 1.77 6.51
CA THR A 17 -17.35 1.08 5.27
C THR A 17 -16.74 -0.31 5.26
N THR A 18 -17.48 -1.28 4.74
CA THR A 18 -16.98 -2.62 4.44
C THR A 18 -17.08 -2.89 2.94
N ILE A 19 -15.94 -3.24 2.33
CA ILE A 19 -15.83 -3.59 0.91
C ILE A 19 -15.69 -5.10 0.84
N THR A 20 -16.56 -5.76 0.09
CA THR A 20 -16.49 -7.20 -0.09
C THR A 20 -16.54 -7.61 -1.54
N LYS A 21 -15.77 -8.63 -1.90
CA LYS A 21 -15.69 -9.18 -3.25
C LYS A 21 -15.62 -10.70 -3.19
N GLU A 22 -16.36 -11.36 -4.07
CA GLU A 22 -16.22 -12.79 -4.28
C GLU A 22 -14.94 -13.06 -5.08
N THR A 23 -14.28 -14.16 -4.75
CA THR A 23 -13.02 -14.54 -5.37
C THR A 23 -12.98 -16.05 -5.61
N SER A 24 -12.10 -16.47 -6.51
CA SER A 24 -11.86 -17.86 -6.86
C SER A 24 -10.54 -18.33 -6.28
N THR A 25 -10.44 -19.62 -5.95
CA THR A 25 -9.17 -20.24 -5.57
C THR A 25 -8.28 -20.54 -6.79
N ALA A 26 -8.77 -20.34 -8.01
CA ALA A 26 -7.98 -20.50 -9.23
C ALA A 26 -6.97 -19.35 -9.35
N PRO A 27 -5.65 -19.61 -9.55
CA PRO A 27 -4.62 -18.59 -9.45
C PRO A 27 -4.82 -17.37 -10.36
N VAL A 28 -5.23 -17.57 -11.62
CA VAL A 28 -5.43 -16.49 -12.59
C VAL A 28 -6.62 -15.62 -12.17
N GLU A 29 -7.77 -16.25 -11.93
CA GLU A 29 -9.00 -15.57 -11.49
C GLU A 29 -8.82 -14.88 -10.12
N LEU A 30 -7.97 -15.44 -9.25
CA LEU A 30 -7.63 -14.85 -7.97
C LEU A 30 -6.87 -13.53 -8.15
N VAL A 31 -5.86 -13.51 -9.03
CA VAL A 31 -5.07 -12.30 -9.31
C VAL A 31 -5.99 -11.20 -9.86
N ASP A 32 -6.85 -11.53 -10.83
CA ASP A 32 -7.80 -10.57 -11.40
C ASP A 32 -8.75 -10.04 -10.33
N SER A 33 -9.30 -10.94 -9.49
CA SER A 33 -10.17 -10.56 -8.38
C SER A 33 -9.48 -9.65 -7.36
N LEU A 34 -8.20 -9.89 -7.07
CA LEU A 34 -7.41 -9.07 -6.15
C LEU A 34 -7.09 -7.69 -6.73
N GLN A 35 -6.80 -7.60 -8.02
CA GLN A 35 -6.57 -6.31 -8.69
C GLN A 35 -7.84 -5.46 -8.73
N GLU A 36 -8.99 -6.07 -9.04
CA GLU A 36 -10.28 -5.38 -8.96
C GLU A 36 -10.59 -4.93 -7.53
N PHE A 37 -10.33 -5.79 -6.55
CA PHE A 37 -10.54 -5.46 -5.15
C PHE A 37 -9.63 -4.32 -4.67
N GLN A 38 -8.36 -4.32 -5.08
CA GLN A 38 -7.43 -3.23 -4.80
C GLN A 38 -7.94 -1.90 -5.36
N LYS A 39 -8.42 -1.89 -6.61
CA LYS A 39 -8.97 -0.69 -7.23
C LYS A 39 -10.18 -0.17 -6.45
N LEU A 40 -11.13 -1.05 -6.13
CA LEU A 40 -12.32 -0.69 -5.34
C LEU A 40 -11.96 -0.12 -3.96
N ALA A 41 -10.97 -0.71 -3.30
CA ALA A 41 -10.47 -0.22 -2.01
C ALA A 41 -9.87 1.18 -2.13
N ASN A 42 -9.03 1.41 -3.14
CA ASN A 42 -8.41 2.71 -3.37
C ASN A 42 -9.45 3.79 -3.71
N ASP A 43 -10.43 3.46 -4.55
CA ASP A 43 -11.52 4.37 -4.91
C ASP A 43 -12.31 4.77 -3.65
N ALA A 44 -12.72 3.79 -2.84
CA ALA A 44 -13.47 4.04 -1.60
C ALA A 44 -12.67 4.86 -0.56
N LEU A 45 -11.37 4.62 -0.43
CA LEU A 45 -10.50 5.41 0.45
C LEU A 45 -10.33 6.84 -0.08
N THR A 46 -10.18 7.00 -1.39
CA THR A 46 -10.08 8.32 -2.03
C THR A 46 -11.36 9.12 -1.83
N ASP A 47 -12.52 8.50 -2.02
CA ASP A 47 -13.83 9.12 -1.76
C ASP A 47 -13.96 9.55 -0.30
N LEU A 48 -13.53 8.71 0.65
CA LEU A 48 -13.53 9.05 2.07
C LEU A 48 -12.61 10.22 2.40
N ILE A 49 -11.42 10.28 1.79
CA ILE A 49 -10.49 11.41 1.94
C ILE A 49 -11.10 12.68 1.37
N GLN A 50 -11.73 12.61 0.19
CA GLN A 50 -12.38 13.78 -0.43
C GLN A 50 -13.56 14.29 0.38
N GLN A 51 -14.41 13.39 0.90
CA GLN A 51 -15.52 13.75 1.79
C GLN A 51 -15.03 14.38 3.11
N SER A 52 -13.88 13.94 3.60
CA SER A 52 -13.24 14.50 4.80
C SER A 52 -12.46 15.79 4.51
N GLY A 53 -12.04 15.97 3.27
CA GLY A 53 -11.18 17.06 2.80
C GLY A 53 -11.91 18.37 2.50
N ASP A 54 -13.24 18.38 2.42
CA ASP A 54 -14.04 19.62 2.25
C ASP A 54 -14.08 20.48 3.54
N SER A 55 -13.32 20.10 4.58
CA SER A 55 -13.26 20.79 5.87
C SER A 55 -11.85 20.94 6.47
N VAL A 56 -10.77 20.87 5.68
CA VAL A 56 -9.41 21.03 6.25
C VAL A 56 -8.57 22.00 5.42
N GLU A 57 -8.20 23.12 6.05
CA GLU A 57 -7.16 24.03 5.58
C GLU A 57 -5.87 23.26 5.24
N PRO A 58 -5.10 23.69 4.23
CA PRO A 58 -3.91 22.96 3.80
C PRO A 58 -2.91 22.85 4.96
N LEU A 59 -2.64 21.60 5.38
CA LEU A 59 -1.52 21.30 6.27
C LEU A 59 -0.22 21.70 5.55
N THR A 60 0.35 22.82 5.97
CA THR A 60 1.75 23.17 5.70
C THR A 60 2.62 22.04 6.21
N ILE A 61 3.21 21.29 5.27
CA ILE A 61 4.31 20.38 5.55
C ILE A 61 5.49 21.29 5.90
N GLU A 62 5.74 21.51 7.19
CA GLU A 62 7.04 22.04 7.61
C GLU A 62 8.08 20.96 7.30
N ASP A 63 9.01 21.33 6.43
CA ASP A 63 10.22 20.58 6.08
C ASP A 63 10.88 20.06 7.36
N VAL A 64 10.86 18.76 7.57
CA VAL A 64 11.75 18.12 8.53
C VAL A 64 13.06 17.84 7.79
N GLU A 65 13.81 18.90 7.50
CA GLU A 65 15.24 18.78 7.21
C GLU A 65 15.98 18.59 8.55
N ASP A 66 16.03 17.35 9.02
CA ASP A 66 17.07 16.93 9.96
C ASP A 66 17.36 15.44 9.80
N SER A 67 18.28 15.12 8.91
CA SER A 67 19.08 13.90 9.00
C SER A 67 20.41 14.17 8.30
N ASP A 68 21.26 14.83 9.06
CA ASP A 68 22.71 14.83 8.98
C ASP A 68 23.20 13.40 8.66
N SER A 69 23.68 13.18 7.43
CA SER A 69 24.25 11.90 7.01
C SER A 69 25.68 12.17 6.55
N GLU A 70 26.59 12.12 7.52
CA GLU A 70 28.04 12.21 7.34
C GLU A 70 28.54 11.20 6.30
N GLU A 71 29.40 11.66 5.40
CA GLU A 71 30.22 10.80 4.55
C GLU A 71 31.29 10.08 5.39
N ALA A 72 31.38 8.75 5.27
CA ALA A 72 32.61 8.03 5.56
C ALA A 72 32.68 6.67 4.83
N ASP A 73 33.56 6.67 3.83
CA ASP A 73 34.61 5.69 3.56
C ASP A 73 34.29 4.26 3.09
N ALA A 74 35.07 3.87 2.09
CA ALA A 74 35.01 2.61 1.37
C ALA A 74 35.70 1.48 2.15
N GLU A 75 35.14 0.26 2.16
CA GLU A 75 35.94 -0.97 2.14
C GLU A 75 35.26 -2.12 1.35
N ASP A 76 35.99 -2.53 0.32
CA ASP A 76 36.17 -3.85 -0.31
C ASP A 76 35.09 -4.95 -0.08
N VAL A 77 34.19 -5.13 -1.05
CA VAL A 77 33.44 -6.39 -1.22
C VAL A 77 34.03 -7.15 -2.41
N GLN A 78 35.12 -7.89 -2.15
CA GLN A 78 35.62 -8.93 -3.06
C GLN A 78 34.54 -9.99 -3.30
N THR A 79 33.88 -9.94 -4.46
CA THR A 79 33.01 -11.03 -4.91
C THR A 79 33.82 -12.10 -5.65
N PRO A 80 33.71 -13.39 -5.30
CA PRO A 80 34.53 -14.42 -5.93
C PRO A 80 33.92 -14.97 -7.24
N LYS A 81 34.85 -15.15 -8.20
CA LYS A 81 34.98 -16.21 -9.22
C LYS A 81 34.07 -16.23 -10.46
N LYS A 82 34.73 -16.32 -11.61
CA LYS A 82 34.35 -17.23 -12.71
C LYS A 82 35.55 -18.08 -13.13
N ARG A 83 35.45 -19.41 -12.97
CA ARG A 83 36.26 -20.40 -13.70
C ARG A 83 35.62 -20.57 -15.10
N ARG A 84 36.41 -20.44 -16.17
CA ARG A 84 36.06 -20.98 -17.49
C ARG A 84 37.21 -21.87 -17.98
N LYS A 85 36.80 -22.95 -18.64
CA LYS A 85 37.58 -24.10 -19.12
C LYS A 85 38.81 -23.72 -19.92
#